data_AF-J9GAJ5-F1
#
_entry.id   AF-J9GAJ5-F1
#
_cell.length_a   1.000
_cell.length_b   1.000
_cell.length_c   1.000
_cell.angle_alpha   90.00
_cell.angle_beta   90.00
_cell.angle_gamma   90.00
#
_symmetry.space_group_name_H-M   'P 1'
#
loop_
_entity.id
_entity.type
_entity.pdbx_description
1 polymer ?
#
loop_
_entity_poly.entity_id
_entity_poly.type
_entity_poly.pdbx_seq_one_letter_code
_entity_poly.pdbx_strand_id
1 'polypeptide(L)'
;MPNLLILGAGGFGRMVYECVMATRQFDKVAMLDDAVKDPRVIGKLIDYKYLRKEYPCAVAAFGENKMRLHWTEQLLNTDFVVPTIIHPSAVVSPSAVIGAGSFVMQRAVLTTNTQLGKACLINCGAIVDHDTVVEEGVHIGLGSVVKAHCHIEAFRKVEAGEVIFPQRRKIDGVTSRVLEDAIYAFGFGNMCSYVRPFGEGHINETYAMYATSPDGSEDRYILQRVNTNVFENPKEVMENIFGVTEYLRGVIREQGGNPDRETLSYIKTKTGENYFEDTEGQPWRCS
;
A
#
# COMPACT_ATOMS: atom_id res chain seq x y z
N MET A 1 -25.42 24.70 -9.92
CA MET A 1 -24.53 23.50 -9.89
C MET A 1 -25.20 22.40 -10.72
N PRO A 2 -24.51 21.34 -11.19
CA PRO A 2 -25.21 20.29 -11.94
C PRO A 2 -26.19 19.52 -11.04
N ASN A 3 -27.17 18.84 -11.65
CA ASN A 3 -28.02 17.88 -10.95
C ASN A 3 -27.37 16.50 -10.98
N LEU A 4 -27.51 15.73 -9.90
CA LEU A 4 -26.96 14.39 -9.75
C LEU A 4 -28.03 13.32 -9.66
N LEU A 5 -27.86 12.25 -10.42
CA LEU A 5 -28.64 11.02 -10.31
C LEU A 5 -27.85 9.94 -9.58
N ILE A 6 -28.44 9.33 -8.55
CA ILE A 6 -27.83 8.21 -7.81
C ILE A 6 -28.55 6.92 -8.22
N LEU A 7 -27.82 5.98 -8.81
CA LEU A 7 -28.34 4.65 -9.14
C LEU A 7 -28.15 3.72 -7.94
N GLY A 8 -29.25 3.22 -7.37
CA GLY A 8 -29.29 2.42 -6.16
C GLY A 8 -29.72 3.24 -4.94
N ALA A 9 -30.83 2.84 -4.30
CA ALA A 9 -31.41 3.48 -3.12
C ALA A 9 -31.45 2.57 -1.88
N GLY A 10 -30.69 1.48 -1.89
CA GLY A 10 -30.44 0.63 -0.74
C GLY A 10 -29.64 1.33 0.37
N GLY A 11 -29.14 0.56 1.35
CA GLY A 11 -28.40 1.12 2.50
C GLY A 11 -27.21 1.99 2.09
N PHE A 12 -26.38 1.51 1.16
CA PHE A 12 -25.25 2.30 0.64
C PHE A 12 -25.71 3.53 -0.16
N GLY A 13 -26.77 3.41 -0.96
CA GLY A 13 -27.36 4.54 -1.70
C GLY A 13 -27.79 5.70 -0.80
N ARG A 14 -28.38 5.41 0.36
CA ARG A 14 -28.75 6.43 1.35
C ARG A 14 -27.54 7.12 1.96
N MET A 15 -26.48 6.36 2.27
CA MET A 15 -25.21 6.93 2.75
C MET A 15 -24.56 7.84 1.68
N VAL A 16 -24.58 7.42 0.42
CA VAL A 16 -24.09 8.24 -0.70
C VAL A 16 -24.92 9.52 -0.83
N TYR A 17 -26.25 9.44 -0.73
CA TYR A 17 -27.11 10.62 -0.75
C TYR A 17 -26.71 11.63 0.34
N GLU A 18 -26.56 11.18 1.59
CA GLU A 18 -26.12 12.07 2.68
C GLU A 18 -24.74 12.67 2.43
N CYS A 19 -23.80 11.89 1.89
CA CYS A 19 -22.47 12.36 1.52
C CYS A 19 -22.54 13.45 0.45
N VAL A 20 -23.32 13.22 -0.62
CA VAL A 20 -23.57 14.18 -1.70
C VAL A 20 -24.16 15.48 -1.14
N MET A 21 -25.17 15.39 -0.28
CA MET A 21 -25.76 16.59 0.34
C MET A 21 -24.76 17.37 1.18
N ALA A 22 -23.84 16.69 1.88
CA ALA A 22 -22.78 17.34 2.65
C ALA A 22 -21.77 18.08 1.76
N THR A 23 -21.51 17.59 0.54
CA THR A 23 -20.59 18.28 -0.41
C THR A 23 -21.11 19.65 -0.86
N ARG A 24 -22.44 19.84 -0.92
CA ARG A 24 -23.11 21.03 -1.47
C ARG A 24 -22.65 21.37 -2.90
N GLN A 25 -22.34 20.36 -3.71
CA GLN A 25 -21.86 20.53 -5.09
C GLN A 25 -22.94 20.33 -6.17
N PHE A 26 -24.18 20.02 -5.77
CA PHE A 26 -25.27 19.69 -6.70
C PHE A 26 -26.55 20.44 -6.33
N ASP A 27 -27.32 20.87 -7.35
CA ASP A 27 -28.55 21.66 -7.15
C ASP A 27 -29.73 20.74 -6.78
N LYS A 28 -29.91 19.66 -7.55
CA LYS A 28 -30.90 18.60 -7.28
C LYS A 28 -30.22 17.25 -7.23
N VAL A 29 -30.69 16.41 -6.31
CA VAL A 29 -30.27 15.01 -6.18
C VAL A 29 -31.49 14.13 -6.20
N ALA A 30 -31.52 13.16 -7.11
CA ALA A 30 -32.58 12.16 -7.21
C ALA A 30 -31.98 10.76 -7.30
N MET A 31 -32.80 9.74 -7.03
CA MET A 31 -32.36 8.35 -7.01
C MET A 31 -33.15 7.50 -8.00
N LEU A 32 -32.54 6.42 -8.48
CA LEU A 32 -33.19 5.35 -9.22
C LEU A 32 -33.00 4.03 -8.50
N ASP A 33 -34.07 3.25 -8.38
CA ASP A 33 -34.03 1.91 -7.79
C ASP A 33 -35.24 1.09 -8.27
N ASP A 34 -35.03 -0.20 -8.50
CA ASP A 34 -36.09 -1.07 -9.05
C ASP A 34 -37.06 -1.57 -7.97
N ALA A 35 -36.66 -1.57 -6.70
CA ALA A 35 -37.42 -2.19 -5.60
C ALA A 35 -37.69 -1.24 -4.42
N VAL A 36 -36.81 -0.27 -4.17
CA VAL A 36 -36.93 0.63 -3.01
C VAL A 36 -38.03 1.66 -3.21
N LYS A 37 -38.92 1.77 -2.22
CA LYS A 37 -39.95 2.81 -2.14
C LYS A 37 -39.46 3.93 -1.23
N ASP A 38 -38.93 4.99 -1.81
CA ASP A 38 -38.49 6.22 -1.14
C ASP A 38 -38.90 7.44 -1.97
N PRO A 39 -39.36 8.56 -1.38
CA PRO A 39 -39.79 9.74 -2.14
C PRO A 39 -38.72 10.35 -3.06
N ARG A 40 -37.44 10.07 -2.79
CA ARG A 40 -36.32 10.52 -3.63
C ARG A 40 -36.09 9.61 -4.85
N VAL A 41 -36.70 8.44 -4.89
CA VAL A 41 -36.63 7.51 -6.02
C VAL A 41 -37.64 7.93 -7.07
N ILE A 42 -37.16 8.45 -8.20
CA ILE A 42 -37.99 9.04 -9.26
C ILE A 42 -38.25 8.08 -10.42
N GLY A 43 -37.69 6.87 -10.39
CA GLY A 43 -37.81 5.88 -11.44
C GLY A 43 -36.99 4.62 -11.19
N LYS A 44 -36.99 3.74 -12.19
CA LYS A 44 -36.22 2.48 -12.21
C LYS A 44 -34.84 2.71 -12.78
N LEU A 45 -33.93 1.75 -12.59
CA LEU A 45 -32.56 1.85 -13.10
C LEU A 45 -32.51 2.05 -14.62
N ILE A 46 -33.43 1.43 -15.36
CA ILE A 46 -33.51 1.54 -16.83
C ILE A 46 -33.81 2.97 -17.32
N ASP A 47 -34.37 3.81 -16.47
CA ASP A 47 -34.83 5.16 -16.85
C ASP A 47 -33.68 6.18 -16.93
N TYR A 48 -32.47 5.80 -16.50
CA TYR A 48 -31.32 6.72 -16.38
C TYR A 48 -31.08 7.52 -17.67
N LYS A 49 -31.14 6.88 -18.85
CA LYS A 49 -30.90 7.55 -20.14
C LYS A 49 -31.88 8.69 -20.42
N TYR A 50 -33.14 8.53 -20.06
CA TYR A 50 -34.17 9.54 -20.28
C TYR A 50 -33.97 10.76 -19.37
N LEU A 51 -33.41 10.54 -18.18
CA LEU A 51 -33.19 11.57 -17.18
C LEU A 51 -31.89 12.36 -17.38
N ARG A 52 -31.00 11.92 -18.28
CA ARG A 52 -29.70 12.57 -18.53
C ARG A 52 -29.79 14.07 -18.83
N LYS A 53 -30.84 14.50 -19.56
CA LYS A 53 -31.02 15.92 -19.89
C LYS A 53 -31.24 16.79 -18.65
N GLU A 54 -31.97 16.28 -17.65
CA GLU A 54 -32.18 16.99 -16.39
C GLU A 54 -31.06 16.73 -15.39
N TYR A 55 -30.48 15.52 -15.40
CA TYR A 55 -29.42 15.06 -14.52
C TYR A 55 -28.17 14.70 -15.33
N PRO A 56 -27.32 15.68 -15.70
CA PRO A 56 -26.13 15.42 -16.51
C PRO A 56 -25.04 14.65 -15.75
N CYS A 57 -25.08 14.65 -14.40
CA CYS A 57 -24.18 13.88 -13.56
C CYS A 57 -24.87 12.62 -13.00
N ALA A 58 -24.15 11.51 -12.91
CA ALA A 58 -24.67 10.30 -12.27
C ALA A 58 -23.59 9.48 -11.57
N VAL A 59 -23.96 8.75 -10.51
CA VAL A 59 -23.09 7.80 -9.79
C VAL A 59 -23.83 6.51 -9.47
N ALA A 60 -23.09 5.40 -9.44
CA ALA A 60 -23.61 4.08 -9.10
C ALA A 60 -23.35 3.75 -7.62
N ALA A 61 -24.39 3.79 -6.79
CA ALA A 61 -24.32 3.56 -5.35
C ALA A 61 -24.72 2.13 -4.97
N PHE A 62 -23.98 1.15 -5.50
CA PHE A 62 -24.15 -0.27 -5.17
C PHE A 62 -23.04 -0.76 -4.23
N GLY A 63 -23.43 -1.47 -3.16
CA GLY A 63 -22.47 -2.05 -2.23
C GLY A 63 -21.66 -3.19 -2.84
N GLU A 64 -22.25 -3.95 -3.77
CA GLU A 64 -21.56 -5.01 -4.49
C GLU A 64 -20.62 -4.43 -5.54
N ASN A 65 -19.37 -4.90 -5.53
CA ASN A 65 -18.25 -4.32 -6.28
C ASN A 65 -18.45 -4.40 -7.80
N LYS A 66 -18.86 -5.56 -8.32
CA LYS A 66 -19.02 -5.76 -9.75
C LYS A 66 -20.18 -4.95 -10.32
N MET A 67 -21.30 -4.88 -9.60
CA MET A 67 -22.47 -4.11 -9.96
C MET A 67 -22.16 -2.61 -9.95
N ARG A 68 -21.39 -2.14 -8.97
CA ARG A 68 -20.93 -0.76 -8.88
C ARG A 68 -20.05 -0.37 -10.07
N LEU A 69 -19.06 -1.19 -10.42
CA LEU A 69 -18.21 -0.94 -11.58
C LEU A 69 -19.01 -1.01 -12.89
N HIS A 70 -19.82 -2.06 -13.07
CA HIS A 70 -20.64 -2.25 -14.26
C HIS A 70 -21.50 -1.01 -14.55
N TRP A 71 -22.25 -0.53 -13.57
CA TRP A 71 -23.10 0.66 -13.75
C TRP A 71 -22.28 1.94 -13.95
N THR A 72 -21.14 2.08 -13.27
CA THR A 72 -20.21 3.20 -13.50
C THR A 72 -19.77 3.25 -14.96
N GLU A 73 -19.43 2.10 -15.55
CA GLU A 73 -19.07 2.01 -16.97
C GLU A 73 -20.25 2.29 -17.90
N GLN A 74 -21.45 1.81 -17.58
CA GLN A 74 -22.66 2.14 -18.36
C GLN A 74 -22.92 3.65 -18.40
N LEU A 75 -22.74 4.33 -17.27
CA LEU A 75 -22.91 5.79 -17.18
C LEU A 75 -21.84 6.52 -18.01
N LEU A 76 -20.58 6.13 -17.91
CA LEU A 76 -19.47 6.68 -18.70
C LEU A 76 -19.71 6.50 -20.21
N ASN A 77 -20.23 5.33 -20.62
CA ASN A 77 -20.56 5.02 -22.01
C ASN A 77 -21.81 5.74 -22.54
N THR A 78 -22.54 6.46 -21.70
CA THR A 78 -23.77 7.19 -22.06
C THR A 78 -23.58 8.71 -21.92
N ASP A 79 -22.33 9.19 -22.00
CA ASP A 79 -21.84 10.56 -21.76
C ASP A 79 -22.51 11.31 -20.59
N PHE A 80 -22.79 10.58 -19.50
CA PHE A 80 -22.91 11.20 -18.19
C PHE A 80 -21.55 11.69 -17.73
N VAL A 81 -21.54 12.78 -16.96
CA VAL A 81 -20.42 13.09 -16.10
C VAL A 81 -20.52 12.20 -14.87
N VAL A 82 -19.53 11.34 -14.63
CA VAL A 82 -19.51 10.44 -13.47
C VAL A 82 -18.51 10.96 -12.44
N PRO A 83 -18.94 11.82 -11.51
CA PRO A 83 -18.04 12.46 -10.56
C PRO A 83 -17.52 11.46 -9.52
N THR A 84 -16.39 11.81 -8.90
CA THR A 84 -15.98 11.24 -7.62
C THR A 84 -16.79 11.91 -6.50
N ILE A 85 -17.27 11.15 -5.54
CA ILE A 85 -17.97 11.69 -4.37
C ILE A 85 -17.04 11.63 -3.17
N ILE A 86 -16.55 12.78 -2.73
CA ILE A 86 -15.60 12.91 -1.63
C ILE A 86 -16.28 13.67 -0.50
N HIS A 87 -16.43 13.03 0.66
CA HIS A 87 -17.02 13.68 1.82
C HIS A 87 -16.15 14.86 2.27
N PRO A 88 -16.71 16.02 2.70
CA PRO A 88 -15.92 17.17 3.14
C PRO A 88 -14.96 16.94 4.31
N SER A 89 -15.19 15.89 5.10
CA SER A 89 -14.30 15.48 6.21
C SER A 89 -13.22 14.47 5.81
N ALA A 90 -13.22 13.99 4.57
CA ALA A 90 -12.13 13.18 4.05
C ALA A 90 -10.88 14.05 3.83
N VAL A 91 -9.71 13.47 4.05
CA VAL A 91 -8.43 14.12 3.76
C VAL A 91 -7.87 13.45 2.51
N VAL A 92 -7.76 14.19 1.42
CA VAL A 92 -7.25 13.70 0.14
C VAL A 92 -6.03 14.52 -0.24
N SER A 93 -4.90 13.86 -0.46
CA SER A 93 -3.68 14.51 -0.94
C SER A 93 -3.93 15.19 -2.29
N PRO A 94 -3.37 16.39 -2.54
CA PRO A 94 -3.44 17.04 -3.85
C PRO A 94 -2.81 16.22 -4.98
N SER A 95 -1.94 15.27 -4.64
CA SER A 95 -1.28 14.36 -5.59
C SER A 95 -2.04 13.05 -5.81
N ALA A 96 -3.12 12.80 -5.05
CA ALA A 96 -3.91 11.59 -5.23
C ALA A 96 -4.73 11.66 -6.51
N VAL A 97 -4.78 10.55 -7.24
CA VAL A 97 -5.60 10.41 -8.45
C VAL A 97 -6.76 9.48 -8.13
N ILE A 98 -7.99 9.93 -8.39
CA ILE A 98 -9.21 9.18 -8.07
C ILE A 98 -10.04 8.98 -9.33
N GLY A 99 -10.25 7.72 -9.70
CA GLY A 99 -11.04 7.33 -10.86
C GLY A 99 -12.54 7.63 -10.71
N ALA A 100 -13.22 7.77 -11.86
CA ALA A 100 -14.63 8.12 -11.93
C ALA A 100 -15.54 7.16 -11.14
N GLY A 101 -16.59 7.69 -10.54
CA GLY A 101 -17.58 6.91 -9.78
C GLY A 101 -17.06 6.35 -8.46
N SER A 102 -15.86 6.75 -8.03
CA SER A 102 -15.29 6.37 -6.74
C SER A 102 -15.84 7.23 -5.60
N PHE A 103 -15.96 6.61 -4.42
CA PHE A 103 -16.48 7.20 -3.20
C PHE A 103 -15.39 7.26 -2.14
N VAL A 104 -15.17 8.43 -1.54
CA VAL A 104 -14.28 8.63 -0.40
C VAL A 104 -15.13 9.17 0.76
N MET A 105 -15.39 8.28 1.72
CA MET A 105 -16.40 8.51 2.75
C MET A 105 -15.85 9.29 3.95
N GLN A 106 -16.69 9.52 4.96
CA GLN A 106 -16.40 10.35 6.14
C GLN A 106 -15.06 9.97 6.79
N ARG A 107 -14.18 10.96 6.99
CA ARG A 107 -12.88 10.80 7.68
C ARG A 107 -11.94 9.78 7.03
N ALA A 108 -12.21 9.34 5.80
CA ALA A 108 -11.24 8.55 5.05
C ALA A 108 -10.02 9.41 4.69
N VAL A 109 -8.86 8.78 4.61
CA VAL A 109 -7.58 9.45 4.32
C VAL A 109 -6.92 8.79 3.12
N LEU A 110 -6.63 9.58 2.10
CA LEU A 110 -5.81 9.19 0.95
C LEU A 110 -4.56 10.07 0.94
N THR A 111 -3.38 9.47 1.10
CA THR A 111 -2.13 10.23 1.23
C THR A 111 -1.41 10.37 -0.12
N THR A 112 -0.11 10.70 -0.09
CA THR A 112 0.66 11.16 -1.26
C THR A 112 0.74 10.10 -2.35
N ASN A 113 0.52 10.52 -3.61
CA ASN A 113 0.67 9.67 -4.80
C ASN A 113 -0.18 8.37 -4.78
N THR A 114 -1.27 8.34 -4.01
CA THR A 114 -2.24 7.24 -4.05
C THR A 114 -3.03 7.28 -5.35
N GLN A 115 -3.20 6.13 -6.01
CA GLN A 115 -3.94 5.99 -7.26
C GLN A 115 -5.14 5.06 -7.05
N LEU A 116 -6.35 5.60 -7.23
CA LEU A 116 -7.60 4.84 -7.17
C LEU A 116 -8.17 4.67 -8.58
N GLY A 117 -8.53 3.44 -8.92
CA GLY A 117 -9.30 3.09 -10.10
C GLY A 117 -10.73 3.64 -10.06
N LYS A 118 -11.53 3.23 -11.05
CA LYS A 118 -12.94 3.59 -11.13
C LYS A 118 -13.75 2.83 -10.10
N ALA A 119 -14.88 3.39 -9.69
CA ALA A 119 -15.87 2.71 -8.84
C ALA A 119 -15.29 2.13 -7.53
N CYS A 120 -14.23 2.73 -6.99
CA CYS A 120 -13.66 2.34 -5.70
C CYS A 120 -14.53 2.89 -4.56
N LEU A 121 -14.62 2.14 -3.46
CA LEU A 121 -15.25 2.60 -2.23
C LEU A 121 -14.22 2.63 -1.11
N ILE A 122 -13.81 3.83 -0.70
CA ILE A 122 -12.99 4.06 0.48
C ILE A 122 -13.93 4.43 1.62
N ASN A 123 -14.21 3.45 2.48
CA ASN A 123 -15.26 3.58 3.48
C ASN A 123 -14.82 4.46 4.67
N CYS A 124 -15.76 4.75 5.57
CA CYS A 124 -15.56 5.69 6.66
C CYS A 124 -14.32 5.34 7.51
N GLY A 125 -13.47 6.34 7.75
CA GLY A 125 -12.27 6.21 8.57
C GLY A 125 -11.16 5.34 7.98
N ALA A 126 -11.30 4.82 6.77
CA ALA A 126 -10.26 4.02 6.15
C ALA A 126 -9.06 4.90 5.72
N ILE A 127 -7.86 4.33 5.80
CA ILE A 127 -6.60 5.01 5.47
C ILE A 127 -5.94 4.25 4.32
N VAL A 128 -5.62 4.96 3.24
CA VAL A 128 -4.78 4.46 2.16
C VAL A 128 -3.53 5.33 2.10
N ASP A 129 -2.41 4.73 2.46
CA ASP A 129 -1.14 5.43 2.60
C ASP A 129 -0.39 5.55 1.26
N HIS A 130 0.77 6.19 1.29
CA HIS A 130 1.38 6.79 0.12
C HIS A 130 1.83 5.76 -0.91
N ASP A 131 1.91 6.18 -2.18
CA ASP A 131 2.38 5.36 -3.31
C ASP A 131 1.63 4.02 -3.46
N THR A 132 0.37 3.97 -3.00
CA THR A 132 -0.49 2.80 -3.09
C THR A 132 -1.36 2.87 -4.34
N VAL A 133 -1.51 1.74 -5.01
CA VAL A 133 -2.44 1.56 -6.13
C VAL A 133 -3.63 0.72 -5.67
N VAL A 134 -4.83 1.23 -5.91
CA VAL A 134 -6.11 0.58 -5.64
C VAL A 134 -6.82 0.41 -6.98
N GLU A 135 -6.90 -0.80 -7.50
CA GLU A 135 -7.53 -1.09 -8.78
C GLU A 135 -9.06 -0.85 -8.75
N GLU A 136 -9.70 -0.95 -9.91
CA GLU A 136 -11.12 -0.63 -10.08
C GLU A 136 -12.07 -1.56 -9.29
N GLY A 137 -13.20 -0.99 -8.86
CA GLY A 137 -14.24 -1.72 -8.14
C GLY A 137 -13.83 -2.16 -6.72
N VAL A 138 -12.66 -1.81 -6.21
CA VAL A 138 -12.21 -2.18 -4.87
C VAL A 138 -13.10 -1.57 -3.78
N HIS A 139 -13.27 -2.30 -2.68
CA HIS A 139 -13.90 -1.82 -1.45
C HIS A 139 -12.92 -1.88 -0.29
N ILE A 140 -12.44 -0.72 0.15
CA ILE A 140 -11.63 -0.57 1.36
C ILE A 140 -12.58 -0.38 2.56
N GLY A 141 -12.59 -1.37 3.47
CA GLY A 141 -13.54 -1.48 4.57
C GLY A 141 -13.41 -0.40 5.64
N LEU A 142 -14.43 -0.31 6.50
CA LEU A 142 -14.51 0.68 7.59
C LEU A 142 -13.25 0.63 8.48
N GLY A 143 -12.61 1.77 8.69
CA GLY A 143 -11.44 1.89 9.57
C GLY A 143 -10.23 1.01 9.21
N SER A 144 -10.21 0.41 8.01
CA SER A 144 -9.08 -0.39 7.55
C SER A 144 -7.88 0.50 7.18
N VAL A 145 -6.68 -0.08 7.22
CA VAL A 145 -5.43 0.62 6.93
C VAL A 145 -4.68 -0.11 5.83
N VAL A 146 -4.53 0.54 4.69
CA VAL A 146 -3.64 0.10 3.62
C VAL A 146 -2.32 0.87 3.74
N LYS A 147 -1.25 0.17 4.12
CA LYS A 147 0.09 0.77 4.27
C LYS A 147 0.66 1.21 2.92
N ALA A 148 1.72 2.01 2.99
CA ALA A 148 2.37 2.52 1.80
C ALA A 148 2.86 1.42 0.85
N HIS A 149 2.95 1.76 -0.44
CA HIS A 149 3.44 0.88 -1.50
C HIS A 149 2.64 -0.43 -1.65
N CYS A 150 1.34 -0.41 -1.35
CA CYS A 150 0.47 -1.55 -1.60
C CYS A 150 -0.10 -1.55 -3.03
N HIS A 151 -0.48 -2.74 -3.50
CA HIS A 151 -1.30 -2.93 -4.68
C HIS A 151 -2.55 -3.73 -4.29
N ILE A 152 -3.73 -3.13 -4.43
CA ILE A 152 -5.00 -3.76 -4.11
C ILE A 152 -5.72 -4.13 -5.41
N GLU A 153 -5.83 -5.43 -5.67
CA GLU A 153 -6.39 -5.99 -6.90
C GLU A 153 -7.88 -5.68 -7.08
N ALA A 154 -8.32 -5.62 -8.34
CA ALA A 154 -9.67 -5.25 -8.74
C ALA A 154 -10.73 -6.11 -8.04
N PHE A 155 -11.85 -5.47 -7.70
CA PHE A 155 -12.97 -6.08 -6.97
C PHE A 155 -12.65 -6.63 -5.57
N ARG A 156 -11.41 -6.52 -5.07
CA ARG A 156 -11.09 -6.96 -3.71
C ARG A 156 -11.90 -6.16 -2.69
N LYS A 157 -12.32 -6.86 -1.64
CA LYS A 157 -12.88 -6.27 -0.43
C LYS A 157 -11.86 -6.42 0.68
N VAL A 158 -11.38 -5.31 1.23
CA VAL A 158 -10.61 -5.26 2.47
C VAL A 158 -11.61 -5.18 3.60
N GLU A 159 -11.50 -6.06 4.59
CA GLU A 159 -12.47 -6.13 5.67
C GLU A 159 -12.32 -4.95 6.65
N ALA A 160 -13.39 -4.69 7.40
CA ALA A 160 -13.38 -3.61 8.38
C ALA A 160 -12.26 -3.82 9.41
N GLY A 161 -11.46 -2.79 9.66
CA GLY A 161 -10.33 -2.82 10.59
C GLY A 161 -9.12 -3.64 10.13
N GLU A 162 -9.14 -4.24 8.93
CA GLU A 162 -7.99 -4.97 8.40
C GLU A 162 -6.81 -4.04 8.11
N VAL A 163 -5.58 -4.52 8.35
CA VAL A 163 -4.34 -3.82 7.99
C VAL A 163 -3.65 -4.55 6.83
N ILE A 164 -3.56 -3.91 5.68
CA ILE A 164 -2.85 -4.41 4.50
C ILE A 164 -1.41 -3.91 4.53
N PHE A 165 -0.47 -4.84 4.36
CA PHE A 165 0.95 -4.57 4.22
C PHE A 165 1.37 -4.66 2.75
N PRO A 166 2.41 -3.92 2.33
CA PRO A 166 2.93 -4.04 0.97
C PRO A 166 3.34 -5.49 0.69
N GLN A 167 2.97 -5.98 -0.49
CA GLN A 167 3.50 -7.25 -0.98
C GLN A 167 4.99 -7.05 -1.24
N ARG A 168 5.80 -7.65 -0.39
CA ARG A 168 7.23 -7.75 -0.64
C ARG A 168 7.45 -8.69 -1.81
N ARG A 169 8.42 -8.36 -2.67
CA ARG A 169 8.86 -9.29 -3.71
C ARG A 169 9.27 -10.59 -3.02
N LYS A 170 8.73 -11.72 -3.50
CA LYS A 170 9.17 -13.04 -3.06
C LYS A 170 10.66 -13.20 -3.39
N ILE A 171 11.44 -13.55 -2.38
CA ILE A 171 12.87 -13.83 -2.51
C ILE A 171 13.05 -15.34 -2.35
N ASP A 172 13.68 -15.98 -3.33
CA ASP A 172 13.86 -17.42 -3.29
C ASP A 172 14.75 -17.83 -2.11
N GLY A 173 14.32 -18.86 -1.38
CA GLY A 173 15.01 -19.36 -0.19
C GLY A 173 14.78 -18.58 1.10
N VAL A 174 13.99 -17.49 1.07
CA VAL A 174 13.48 -16.88 2.32
C VAL A 174 12.43 -17.80 2.93
N THR A 175 12.71 -18.32 4.12
CA THR A 175 11.88 -19.29 4.84
C THR A 175 11.09 -18.69 6.00
N SER A 176 11.41 -17.47 6.42
CA SER A 176 10.79 -16.82 7.58
C SER A 176 10.60 -15.31 7.36
N ARG A 177 9.64 -14.72 8.08
CA ARG A 177 9.37 -13.27 8.02
C ARG A 177 10.53 -12.45 8.59
N VAL A 178 11.17 -12.91 9.67
CA VAL A 178 12.31 -12.24 10.28
C VAL A 178 13.52 -12.16 9.34
N LEU A 179 13.77 -13.21 8.55
CA LEU A 179 14.80 -13.19 7.51
C LEU A 179 14.46 -12.18 6.41
N GLU A 180 13.20 -12.16 5.97
CA GLU A 180 12.73 -11.19 4.99
C GLU A 180 12.86 -9.74 5.51
N ASP A 181 12.47 -9.50 6.78
CA ASP A 181 12.59 -8.19 7.43
C ASP A 181 14.05 -7.72 7.46
N ALA A 182 14.98 -8.60 7.84
CA ALA A 182 16.41 -8.29 7.84
C ALA A 182 16.92 -7.93 6.43
N ILE A 183 16.58 -8.71 5.41
CA ILE A 183 16.96 -8.41 4.01
C ILE A 183 16.45 -7.03 3.57
N TYR A 184 15.20 -6.69 3.90
CA TYR A 184 14.63 -5.38 3.59
C TYR A 184 15.25 -4.24 4.40
N ALA A 185 15.60 -4.48 5.68
CA ALA A 185 16.24 -3.52 6.57
C ALA A 185 17.63 -3.11 6.08
N PHE A 186 18.39 -4.02 5.47
CA PHE A 186 19.73 -3.77 4.94
C PHE A 186 19.77 -3.21 3.51
N GLY A 187 18.63 -2.93 2.87
CA GLY A 187 18.63 -2.36 1.51
C GLY A 187 18.23 -3.32 0.39
N PHE A 188 18.26 -4.62 0.65
CA PHE A 188 18.35 -5.62 -0.41
C PHE A 188 17.02 -6.20 -0.90
N GLY A 189 15.88 -5.83 -0.31
CA GLY A 189 14.58 -6.44 -0.64
C GLY A 189 14.25 -6.49 -2.15
N ASN A 190 14.59 -5.45 -2.90
CA ASN A 190 14.34 -5.36 -4.33
C ASN A 190 15.47 -5.94 -5.21
N MET A 191 16.67 -6.15 -4.65
CA MET A 191 17.86 -6.60 -5.40
C MET A 191 18.21 -8.07 -5.14
N CYS A 192 17.82 -8.62 -3.98
CA CYS A 192 18.18 -9.95 -3.52
C CYS A 192 17.50 -11.06 -4.33
N SER A 193 18.17 -11.65 -5.30
CA SER A 193 17.61 -12.70 -6.16
C SER A 193 17.28 -13.97 -5.38
N TYR A 194 18.20 -14.46 -4.54
CA TYR A 194 17.97 -15.62 -3.69
C TYR A 194 18.84 -15.58 -2.43
N VAL A 195 18.42 -16.31 -1.41
CA VAL A 195 19.15 -16.51 -0.15
C VAL A 195 19.19 -17.99 0.19
N ARG A 196 20.26 -18.45 0.83
CA ARG A 196 20.34 -19.83 1.34
C ARG A 196 21.15 -19.89 2.63
N PRO A 197 20.92 -20.89 3.50
CA PRO A 197 21.81 -21.16 4.62
C PRO A 197 23.26 -21.30 4.14
N PHE A 198 24.21 -20.77 4.90
CA PHE A 198 25.62 -20.75 4.54
C PHE A 198 26.51 -21.18 5.72
N GLY A 199 27.25 -22.26 5.51
CA GLY A 199 28.06 -22.91 6.55
C GLY A 199 27.24 -23.82 7.47
N GLU A 200 27.92 -24.47 8.42
CA GLU A 200 27.30 -25.35 9.44
C GLU A 200 27.02 -24.61 10.77
N GLY A 201 26.96 -23.28 10.71
CA GLY A 201 27.01 -22.30 11.81
C GLY A 201 26.75 -22.82 13.23
N HIS A 202 27.82 -23.12 13.97
CA HIS A 202 27.74 -23.51 15.40
C HIS A 202 27.47 -22.33 16.35
N ILE A 203 27.65 -21.09 15.87
CA ILE A 203 27.53 -19.88 16.70
C ILE A 203 26.37 -19.01 16.20
N ASN A 204 26.42 -18.54 14.94
CA ASN A 204 25.39 -17.69 14.35
C ASN A 204 24.63 -18.42 13.25
N GLU A 205 23.35 -18.09 13.09
CA GLU A 205 22.58 -18.50 11.93
C GLU A 205 22.96 -17.62 10.74
N THR A 206 23.57 -18.23 9.72
CA THR A 206 24.25 -17.52 8.65
C THR A 206 23.61 -17.85 7.30
N TYR A 207 23.37 -16.81 6.51
CA TYR A 207 22.76 -16.87 5.20
C TYR A 207 23.67 -16.22 4.17
N ALA A 208 23.84 -16.86 3.02
CA ALA A 208 24.42 -16.24 1.83
C ALA A 208 23.29 -15.67 0.99
N MET A 209 23.31 -14.34 0.84
CA MET A 209 22.36 -13.55 0.07
C MET A 209 23.02 -13.13 -1.25
N TYR A 210 22.33 -13.33 -2.36
CA TYR A 210 22.82 -12.98 -3.69
C TYR A 210 21.95 -11.86 -4.24
N ALA A 211 22.55 -10.73 -4.57
CA ALA A 211 21.84 -9.56 -5.07
C ALA A 211 22.36 -9.16 -6.44
N THR A 212 21.45 -8.84 -7.35
CA THR A 212 21.80 -8.40 -8.70
C THR A 212 21.97 -6.88 -8.70
N SER A 213 23.16 -6.44 -9.10
CA SER A 213 23.51 -5.02 -9.27
C SER A 213 22.90 -4.45 -10.56
N PRO A 214 22.74 -3.12 -10.68
CA PRO A 214 22.10 -2.50 -11.85
C PRO A 214 22.81 -2.76 -13.19
N ASP A 215 24.10 -3.08 -13.15
CA ASP A 215 24.93 -3.48 -14.30
C ASP A 215 24.77 -4.97 -14.69
N GLY A 216 23.97 -5.72 -13.93
CA GLY A 216 23.70 -7.14 -14.14
C GLY A 216 24.68 -8.09 -13.46
N SER A 217 25.67 -7.59 -12.69
CA SER A 217 26.52 -8.47 -11.87
C SER A 217 25.73 -9.04 -10.69
N GLU A 218 26.15 -10.20 -10.19
CA GLU A 218 25.59 -10.78 -8.97
C GLU A 218 26.65 -10.70 -7.86
N ASP A 219 26.32 -9.93 -6.83
CA ASP A 219 27.15 -9.76 -5.65
C ASP A 219 26.63 -10.63 -4.51
N ARG A 220 27.55 -11.22 -3.75
CA ARG A 220 27.22 -12.09 -2.61
C ARG A 220 27.50 -11.37 -1.31
N TYR A 221 26.49 -11.35 -0.46
CA TYR A 221 26.52 -10.80 0.90
C TYR A 221 26.26 -11.92 1.92
N ILE A 222 26.76 -11.71 3.12
CA ILE A 222 26.57 -12.59 4.27
C ILE A 222 25.65 -11.88 5.25
N LEU A 223 24.49 -12.47 5.48
CA LEU A 223 23.50 -12.01 6.44
C LEU A 223 23.53 -12.98 7.64
N GLN A 224 23.68 -12.45 8.85
CA GLN A 224 23.81 -13.26 10.06
C GLN A 224 22.86 -12.81 11.14
N ARG A 225 22.07 -13.75 11.67
CA ARG A 225 21.41 -13.58 12.96
C ARG A 225 22.39 -13.98 14.06
N VAL A 226 22.75 -13.01 14.89
CA VAL A 226 23.73 -13.18 15.95
C VAL A 226 23.10 -13.86 17.15
N ASN A 227 23.77 -14.90 17.65
CA ASN A 227 23.28 -15.69 18.76
C ASN A 227 23.52 -15.00 20.10
N THR A 228 22.45 -14.51 20.70
CA THR A 228 22.50 -13.79 21.98
C THR A 228 22.84 -14.68 23.18
N ASN A 229 22.76 -16.01 23.05
CA ASN A 229 23.24 -16.93 24.10
C ASN A 229 24.76 -16.99 24.16
N VAL A 230 25.45 -16.63 23.07
CA VAL A 230 26.91 -16.56 23.01
C VAL A 230 27.39 -15.12 23.20
N PHE A 231 26.66 -14.16 22.65
CA PHE A 231 26.96 -12.73 22.74
C PHE A 231 25.90 -12.01 23.57
N GLU A 232 26.10 -11.92 24.89
CA GLU A 232 25.13 -11.34 25.83
C GLU A 232 24.88 -9.83 25.61
N ASN A 233 25.88 -9.10 25.08
CA ASN A 233 25.77 -7.68 24.70
C ASN A 233 25.98 -7.46 23.19
N PRO A 234 24.98 -7.79 22.34
CA PRO A 234 25.13 -7.69 20.90
C PRO A 234 25.46 -6.28 20.42
N LYS A 235 24.89 -5.25 21.05
CA LYS A 235 25.14 -3.86 20.71
C LYS A 235 26.64 -3.51 20.79
N GLU A 236 27.28 -3.82 21.91
CA GLU A 236 28.71 -3.55 22.12
C GLU A 236 29.58 -4.34 21.12
N VAL A 237 29.19 -5.59 20.83
CA VAL A 237 29.87 -6.41 19.82
C VAL A 237 29.78 -5.76 18.44
N MET A 238 28.60 -5.29 18.03
CA MET A 238 28.42 -4.63 16.74
C MET A 238 29.16 -3.30 16.68
N GLU A 239 29.09 -2.46 17.71
CA GLU A 239 29.82 -1.20 17.80
C GLU A 239 31.33 -1.41 17.70
N ASN A 240 31.86 -2.43 18.39
CA ASN A 240 33.27 -2.77 18.32
C ASN A 240 33.68 -3.24 16.92
N ILE A 241 32.92 -4.16 16.32
CA ILE A 241 33.21 -4.71 14.98
C ILE A 241 33.19 -3.58 13.94
N PHE A 242 32.15 -2.74 13.92
CA PHE A 242 32.10 -1.60 13.00
C PHE A 242 33.22 -0.59 13.28
N GLY A 243 33.51 -0.30 14.55
CA GLY A 243 34.58 0.64 14.92
C GLY A 243 35.96 0.16 14.46
N VAL A 244 36.29 -1.11 14.69
CA VAL A 244 37.57 -1.71 14.27
C VAL A 244 37.65 -1.80 12.75
N THR A 245 36.59 -2.25 12.08
CA THR A 245 36.60 -2.39 10.61
C THR A 245 36.67 -1.03 9.92
N GLU A 246 35.93 -0.01 10.35
CA GLU A 246 36.03 1.34 9.79
C GLU A 246 37.41 1.97 10.04
N TYR A 247 38.00 1.76 11.21
CA TYR A 247 39.39 2.18 11.47
C TYR A 247 40.37 1.53 10.50
N LEU A 248 40.31 0.20 10.34
CA LEU A 248 41.17 -0.53 9.39
C LEU A 248 40.95 -0.06 7.94
N ARG A 249 39.70 0.17 7.54
CA ARG A 249 39.38 0.74 6.21
C ARG A 249 40.06 2.10 6.02
N GLY A 250 40.07 2.96 7.04
CA GLY A 250 40.81 4.23 7.03
C GLY A 250 42.30 4.03 6.80
N VAL A 251 42.93 3.16 7.60
CA VAL A 251 44.37 2.85 7.49
C VAL A 251 44.73 2.30 6.11
N ILE A 252 43.93 1.38 5.55
CA ILE A 252 44.17 0.80 4.23
C ILE A 252 44.10 1.87 3.13
N ARG A 253 43.13 2.80 3.21
CA ARG A 253 43.04 3.93 2.26
C ARG A 253 44.26 4.83 2.32
N GLU A 254 44.72 5.17 3.52
CA GLU A 254 45.91 6.00 3.72
C GLU A 254 47.18 5.35 3.15
N GLN A 255 47.24 4.02 3.17
CA GLN A 255 48.33 3.24 2.59
C GLN A 255 48.17 2.97 1.08
N GLY A 256 47.11 3.48 0.45
CA GLY A 256 46.84 3.29 -0.98
C GLY A 256 46.30 1.90 -1.36
N GLY A 257 45.85 1.11 -0.37
CA GLY A 257 45.22 -0.19 -0.59
C GLY A 257 43.74 -0.09 -0.98
N ASN A 258 43.11 -1.24 -1.17
CA ASN A 258 41.69 -1.39 -1.46
C ASN A 258 40.94 -1.99 -0.25
N PRO A 259 40.22 -1.18 0.54
CA PRO A 259 39.51 -1.63 1.73
C PRO A 259 38.43 -2.68 1.46
N ASP A 260 37.83 -2.67 0.27
CA ASP A 260 36.75 -3.62 -0.08
C ASP A 260 37.31 -5.02 -0.39
N ARG A 261 38.64 -5.15 -0.49
CA ARG A 261 39.34 -6.43 -0.69
C ARG A 261 40.21 -6.85 0.49
N GLU A 262 40.64 -5.90 1.31
CA GLU A 262 41.65 -6.12 2.37
C GLU A 262 41.06 -6.15 3.79
N THR A 263 39.78 -5.82 3.95
CA THR A 263 39.08 -5.95 5.23
C THR A 263 37.61 -6.30 5.03
N LEU A 264 36.97 -6.76 6.10
CA LEU A 264 35.52 -6.94 6.13
C LEU A 264 34.82 -5.60 5.89
N SER A 265 33.77 -5.64 5.09
CA SER A 265 32.90 -4.52 4.80
C SER A 265 31.54 -4.83 5.40
N TYR A 266 31.10 -4.05 6.38
CA TYR A 266 29.77 -4.22 6.96
C TYR A 266 28.79 -3.21 6.37
N ILE A 267 27.56 -3.65 6.19
CA ILE A 267 26.48 -2.86 5.60
C ILE A 267 25.57 -2.37 6.71
N LYS A 268 25.37 -1.05 6.76
CA LYS A 268 24.42 -0.43 7.67
C LYS A 268 22.99 -0.64 7.19
N THR A 269 22.04 -0.59 8.11
CA THR A 269 20.62 -0.59 7.74
C THR A 269 20.27 0.66 6.92
N LYS A 270 19.11 0.67 6.27
CA LYS A 270 18.57 1.86 5.57
C LYS A 270 18.44 3.09 6.48
N THR A 271 18.34 2.88 7.79
CA THR A 271 18.25 3.96 8.79
C THR A 271 19.62 4.38 9.34
N GLY A 272 20.71 3.73 8.90
CA GLY A 272 22.08 4.05 9.30
C GLY A 272 22.59 3.32 10.54
N GLU A 273 21.81 2.37 11.07
CA GLU A 273 22.19 1.57 12.24
C GLU A 273 23.19 0.47 11.86
N ASN A 274 24.01 0.06 12.82
CA ASN A 274 25.03 -0.98 12.62
C ASN A 274 24.43 -2.41 12.58
N TYR A 275 23.22 -2.60 13.09
CA TYR A 275 22.51 -3.88 13.07
C TYR A 275 21.00 -3.65 12.99
N PHE A 276 20.26 -4.69 12.62
CA PHE A 276 18.79 -4.71 12.63
C PHE A 276 18.32 -5.65 13.73
N GLU A 277 17.39 -5.21 14.58
CA GLU A 277 16.75 -6.10 15.56
C GLU A 277 15.41 -6.59 14.99
N ASP A 278 15.22 -7.90 14.92
CA ASP A 278 13.98 -8.47 14.42
C ASP A 278 12.85 -8.40 15.47
N THR A 279 11.63 -8.81 15.07
CA THR A 279 10.45 -8.81 15.95
C THR A 279 10.56 -9.75 17.15
N GLU A 280 11.57 -10.63 17.17
CA GLU A 280 11.87 -11.55 18.28
C GLU A 280 13.01 -11.02 19.18
N GLY A 281 13.48 -9.79 18.94
CA GLY A 281 14.58 -9.19 19.68
C GLY A 281 15.96 -9.74 19.31
N GLN A 282 16.09 -10.45 18.18
CA GLN A 282 17.36 -11.02 17.75
C GLN A 282 18.10 -10.05 16.82
N PRO A 283 19.41 -9.81 17.04
CA PRO A 283 20.19 -8.88 16.24
C PRO A 283 20.72 -9.54 14.96
N TRP A 284 20.54 -8.84 13.84
CA TRP A 284 21.01 -9.20 12.51
C TRP A 284 22.10 -8.23 12.04
N ARG A 285 23.10 -8.75 11.36
CA ARG A 285 24.15 -7.96 10.69
C ARG A 285 24.37 -8.43 9.26
N CYS A 286 24.86 -7.54 8.42
CA CYS A 286 25.17 -7.82 7.02
C CYS A 286 26.59 -7.37 6.66
N SER A 287 27.30 -8.20 5.90
CA SER A 287 28.64 -7.92 5.37
C SER A 287 28.79 -8.44 3.95
#